data_AF-A0A9P4MYV7-F1
#
_entry.id   AF-A0A9P4MYV7-F1
#
_cell.length_a   1.000
_cell.length_b   1.000
_cell.length_c   1.000
_cell.angle_alpha   90.00
_cell.angle_beta   90.00
_cell.angle_gamma   90.00
#
_symmetry.space_group_name_H-M   'P 1'
#
loop_
_entity.id
_entity.type
_entity.pdbx_description
1 polymer ?
#
loop_
_entity_poly.entity_id
_entity_poly.type
_entity_poly.pdbx_seq_one_letter_code
_entity_poly.pdbx_strand_id
1 'polypeptide(L)'
;MCILLLRLCFRGYSPCGNARHPNPRFSSHPPAPPRRASALTLSSTISSIELSRSRQSESLLMSRLPLELRQMIYEVVLGGRTVHISLFEDYPIYHLVGRKCSMQVCYHVVGRKMEETNLCFSIALLATCRQIYTEAINILYTANAFSFLGKQDCGMALAFLDHYLSPQRLDQLRVVNMHWDRITYPLVRNHTRNPVMRRNWDSSWKTLARMKGLQKLFVRVDMEIKPDSFYQQWDEWDRKLFECVKLVVRPTVFVITLPDPRCF
;
A
#
# COMPACT_ATOMS: atom_id res chain seq x y z
N MET A 1 -4.79 -13.64 18.46
CA MET A 1 -5.20 -12.72 17.38
C MET A 1 -6.42 -13.30 16.71
N CYS A 2 -7.54 -12.56 16.67
CA CYS A 2 -8.76 -13.00 15.97
C CYS A 2 -8.76 -12.37 14.58
N ILE A 3 -8.80 -13.20 13.54
CA ILE A 3 -9.07 -12.72 12.17
C ILE A 3 -10.58 -12.60 12.04
N LEU A 4 -11.06 -11.39 11.79
CA LEU A 4 -12.48 -11.16 11.52
C LEU A 4 -12.75 -11.38 10.03
N LEU A 5 -13.37 -12.51 9.71
CA LEU A 5 -13.86 -12.82 8.37
C LEU A 5 -15.29 -12.29 8.23
N LEU A 6 -15.47 -11.31 7.34
CA LEU A 6 -16.77 -10.73 7.00
C LEU A 6 -17.16 -11.18 5.60
N ARG A 7 -18.37 -11.69 5.44
CA ARG A 7 -19.00 -11.90 4.14
C ARG A 7 -20.06 -10.84 3.94
N LEU A 8 -19.91 -10.00 2.92
CA LEU A 8 -20.81 -8.88 2.66
C LEU A 8 -21.34 -8.93 1.22
N CYS A 9 -22.62 -8.62 1.04
CA CYS A 9 -23.15 -8.33 -0.29
C CYS A 9 -22.52 -7.04 -0.81
N PHE A 10 -21.76 -7.13 -1.89
CA PHE A 10 -21.35 -5.94 -2.63
C PHE A 10 -22.33 -5.75 -3.78
N ARG A 11 -23.01 -4.61 -3.87
CA ARG A 11 -23.70 -4.23 -5.11
C ARG A 11 -22.65 -4.22 -6.22
N GLY A 12 -22.88 -5.04 -7.24
CA GLY A 12 -21.98 -5.21 -8.38
C GLY A 12 -21.45 -3.86 -8.84
N TYR A 13 -20.14 -3.69 -8.75
CA TYR A 13 -19.50 -2.49 -9.27
C TYR A 13 -19.69 -2.52 -10.78
N SER A 14 -20.43 -1.56 -11.32
CA SER A 14 -20.42 -1.31 -12.75
C SER A 14 -18.96 -1.19 -13.19
N PRO A 15 -18.55 -1.91 -14.24
CA PRO A 15 -17.20 -1.83 -14.75
C PRO A 15 -16.89 -0.35 -14.99
N CYS A 16 -15.73 0.10 -14.50
CA CYS A 16 -15.06 1.22 -15.15
C CYS A 16 -15.14 0.92 -16.64
N GLY A 17 -15.68 1.86 -17.42
CA GLY A 17 -16.03 1.63 -18.81
C GLY A 17 -14.94 0.90 -19.58
N ASN A 18 -15.32 0.26 -20.68
CA ASN A 18 -14.50 -0.50 -21.62
C ASN A 18 -13.32 0.28 -22.24
N ALA A 19 -12.61 1.12 -21.50
CA ALA A 19 -11.24 1.47 -21.77
C ALA A 19 -10.45 0.16 -21.76
N ARG A 20 -10.24 -0.35 -22.97
CA ARG A 20 -9.24 -1.35 -23.28
C ARG A 20 -7.89 -0.74 -22.89
N HIS A 21 -7.55 -0.77 -21.60
CA HIS A 21 -6.16 -0.61 -21.21
C HIS A 21 -5.42 -1.78 -21.88
N PRO A 22 -4.33 -1.53 -22.63
CA PRO A 22 -3.52 -2.59 -23.18
C PRO A 22 -3.24 -3.57 -22.06
N ASN A 23 -3.45 -4.87 -22.32
CA ASN A 23 -3.15 -5.93 -21.37
C ASN A 23 -1.70 -5.69 -20.92
N PRO A 24 -1.43 -5.28 -19.66
CA PRO A 24 -0.08 -4.92 -19.26
C PRO A 24 0.80 -6.13 -19.55
N ARG A 25 1.92 -5.93 -20.25
CA ARG A 25 2.89 -7.01 -20.41
C ARG A 25 3.52 -7.22 -19.04
N PHE A 26 2.89 -8.05 -18.22
CA PHE A 26 3.31 -8.32 -16.86
C PHE A 26 4.71 -8.90 -16.87
N SER A 27 5.72 -8.08 -16.54
CA SER A 27 7.07 -8.55 -16.28
C SER A 27 7.05 -9.46 -15.05
N SER A 28 7.70 -10.62 -15.15
CA SER A 28 7.90 -11.55 -14.03
C SER A 28 8.96 -11.09 -13.03
N HIS A 29 9.62 -9.95 -13.32
CA HIS A 29 10.76 -9.46 -12.55
C HIS A 29 10.42 -8.15 -11.85
N PRO A 30 10.88 -7.98 -10.59
CA PRO A 30 10.80 -6.71 -9.92
C PRO A 30 11.53 -5.67 -10.80
N PRO A 31 10.88 -4.55 -11.09
CA PRO A 31 11.49 -3.42 -11.76
C PRO A 31 12.75 -3.02 -10.99
N ALA A 32 13.87 -2.82 -11.68
CA ALA A 32 15.07 -2.32 -11.00
C ALA A 32 14.71 -0.97 -10.35
N PRO A 33 14.90 -0.80 -9.04
CA PRO A 33 14.62 0.48 -8.41
C PRO A 33 15.51 1.53 -9.10
N PRO A 34 14.98 2.72 -9.42
CA PRO A 34 15.81 3.78 -9.97
C PRO A 34 17.00 4.00 -9.03
N ARG A 35 18.20 4.09 -9.61
CA ARG A 35 19.45 4.28 -8.87
C ARG A 35 19.27 5.55 -8.04
N ARG A 36 19.15 5.42 -6.71
CA ARG A 36 19.02 6.60 -5.83
C ARG A 36 20.29 7.42 -5.99
N ALA A 37 20.19 8.60 -6.58
CA ALA A 37 21.31 9.52 -6.77
C ALA A 37 21.94 9.94 -5.43
N SER A 38 21.22 9.78 -4.31
CA SER A 38 21.72 10.00 -2.96
C SER A 38 20.93 9.15 -1.94
N ALA A 39 21.65 8.59 -0.96
CA ALA A 39 21.03 7.95 0.19
C ALA A 39 20.49 9.02 1.14
N LEU A 40 19.20 9.37 1.01
CA LEU A 40 18.47 10.12 2.03
C LEU A 40 18.19 9.26 3.29
N THR A 41 18.49 7.97 3.24
CA THR A 41 18.43 7.07 4.39
C THR A 41 19.53 7.48 5.36
N LEU A 42 19.13 8.01 6.52
CA LEU A 42 20.03 8.21 7.65
C LEU A 42 20.70 6.86 7.96
N SER A 43 22.00 6.77 7.74
CA SER A 43 22.77 5.61 8.20
C SER A 43 22.67 5.58 9.72
N SER A 44 22.48 4.39 10.30
CA SER A 44 22.49 4.17 11.76
C SER A 44 23.81 4.60 12.42
N THR A 45 24.81 5.00 11.63
CA THR A 45 26.13 5.44 12.05
C THR A 45 26.30 6.97 12.07
N ILE A 46 25.28 7.76 11.74
CA ILE A 46 25.38 9.23 11.86
C ILE A 46 25.42 9.57 13.35
N SER A 47 26.62 9.81 13.84
CA SER A 47 26.89 10.34 15.18
C SER A 47 26.00 11.56 15.42
N SER A 48 25.46 11.68 16.64
CA SER A 48 24.74 12.85 17.16
C SER A 48 25.43 14.19 16.87
N ILE A 49 26.72 14.14 16.57
CA ILE A 49 27.58 15.26 16.19
C ILE A 49 27.26 15.81 14.80
N GLU A 50 26.86 15.03 13.80
CA GLU A 50 26.53 15.57 12.45
C GLU A 50 25.14 16.19 12.36
N LEU A 51 24.15 15.71 13.15
CA LEU A 51 22.85 16.36 13.28
C LEU A 51 22.96 17.78 13.87
N SER A 52 24.00 18.03 14.67
CA SER A 52 24.25 19.32 15.32
C SER A 52 24.75 20.42 14.38
N ARG A 53 25.29 20.07 13.19
CA ARG A 53 25.97 21.02 12.29
C ARG A 53 25.07 21.82 11.34
N SER A 54 23.79 21.52 11.23
CA SER A 54 22.86 22.37 10.45
C SER A 54 21.69 22.85 11.30
N ARG A 55 21.98 23.65 12.33
CA ARG A 55 20.95 24.49 12.94
C ARG A 55 20.54 25.49 11.85
N GLN A 56 19.41 25.28 11.19
CA GLN A 56 18.92 26.22 10.18
C GLN A 56 18.41 27.51 10.84
N SER A 57 19.31 28.24 11.52
CA SER A 57 19.00 29.40 12.35
C SER A 57 18.40 30.57 11.56
N GLU A 58 18.68 30.64 10.26
CA GLU A 58 18.07 31.62 9.35
C GLU A 58 16.60 31.31 9.02
N SER A 59 16.16 30.07 9.21
CA SER A 59 14.76 29.70 8.99
C SER A 59 13.93 30.10 10.19
N LEU A 60 12.95 30.98 10.01
CA LEU A 60 11.98 31.35 11.05
C LEU A 60 11.22 30.13 11.58
N LEU A 61 10.95 29.14 10.72
CA LEU A 61 10.31 27.90 11.13
C LEU A 61 11.18 27.15 12.14
N MET A 62 12.51 27.14 11.97
CA MET A 62 13.42 26.42 12.88
C MET A 62 13.86 27.25 14.09
N SER A 63 14.00 28.57 13.93
CA SER A 63 14.52 29.46 14.97
C SER A 63 13.46 30.01 15.92
N ARG A 64 12.20 30.09 15.49
CA ARG A 64 11.11 30.66 16.32
C ARG A 64 10.11 29.62 16.84
N LEU A 65 9.91 28.50 16.13
CA LEU A 65 8.95 27.49 16.57
C LEU A 65 9.67 26.34 17.30
N PRO A 66 9.21 25.97 18.52
CA PRO A 66 9.61 24.74 19.18
C PRO A 66 9.27 23.49 18.35
N LEU A 67 9.94 22.37 18.66
CA LEU A 67 9.79 21.11 17.92
C LEU A 67 8.33 20.62 17.90
N GLU A 68 7.59 20.79 18.99
CA GLU A 68 6.22 20.34 19.16
C GLU A 68 5.28 21.04 18.17
N LEU A 69 5.43 22.37 18.01
CA LEU A 69 4.65 23.13 17.04
C LEU A 69 5.04 22.78 15.60
N ARG A 70 6.32 22.51 15.34
CA ARG A 70 6.75 21.99 14.04
C ARG A 70 6.14 20.63 13.74
N GLN A 71 6.09 19.73 14.72
CA GLN A 71 5.44 18.43 14.58
C GLN A 71 3.95 18.55 14.26
N MET A 72 3.22 19.46 14.91
CA MET A 72 1.81 19.74 14.57
C MET A 72 1.66 20.17 13.09
N ILE A 73 2.55 21.06 12.61
CA ILE A 73 2.55 21.47 11.20
C ILE A 73 2.83 20.26 10.29
N TYR A 74 3.83 19.46 10.61
CA TYR A 74 4.16 18.26 9.84
C TYR A 74 3.02 17.25 9.79
N GLU A 75 2.30 17.04 10.90
CA GLU A 75 1.13 16.16 10.96
C GLU A 75 0.01 16.63 10.05
N VAL A 76 -0.27 17.95 10.01
CA VAL A 76 -1.28 18.52 9.12
C VAL A 76 -0.93 18.30 7.64
N VAL A 77 0.36 18.45 7.29
CA VAL A 77 0.82 18.32 5.91
C VAL A 77 0.91 16.86 5.47
N LEU A 78 1.56 16.03 6.28
CA LEU A 78 2.02 14.69 5.93
C LEU A 78 1.13 13.56 6.46
N GLY A 79 0.40 13.78 7.56
CA GLY A 79 -0.30 12.72 8.30
C GLY A 79 -1.82 12.74 8.15
N GLY A 80 -2.47 11.75 8.78
CA GLY A 80 -3.93 11.70 8.95
C GLY A 80 -4.70 11.42 7.66
N ARG A 81 -4.08 10.80 6.65
CA ARG A 81 -4.69 10.55 5.34
C ARG A 81 -4.60 9.08 4.94
N THR A 82 -5.44 8.72 3.99
CA THR A 82 -5.24 7.50 3.19
C THR A 82 -4.33 7.84 2.00
N VAL A 83 -3.24 7.09 1.84
CA VAL A 83 -2.30 7.18 0.73
C VAL A 83 -2.51 5.96 -0.16
N HIS A 84 -3.02 6.18 -1.37
CA HIS A 84 -3.14 5.15 -2.39
C HIS A 84 -1.78 4.94 -3.07
N ILE A 85 -1.34 3.68 -3.09
CA ILE A 85 -0.07 3.27 -3.68
C ILE A 85 -0.37 2.38 -4.88
N SER A 86 0.24 2.72 -6.02
CA SER A 86 0.22 1.89 -7.23
C SER A 86 1.59 1.91 -7.90
N LEU A 87 1.86 0.90 -8.72
CA LEU A 87 2.95 1.00 -9.69
C LEU A 87 2.45 1.71 -10.93
N PHE A 88 3.22 2.72 -11.35
CA PHE A 88 3.04 3.34 -12.66
C PHE A 88 4.08 2.79 -13.63
N GLU A 89 3.63 2.48 -14.84
CA GLU A 89 4.45 1.89 -15.89
C GLU A 89 5.02 3.00 -16.79
N ASP A 90 6.30 3.32 -16.59
CA ASP A 90 7.12 4.07 -17.55
C ASP A 90 8.16 3.10 -18.13
N TYR A 91 7.69 2.14 -18.95
CA TYR A 91 8.50 1.04 -19.46
C TYR A 91 9.88 1.51 -19.95
N PRO A 92 10.99 0.88 -19.51
CA PRO A 92 11.09 -0.40 -18.79
C PRO A 92 11.10 -0.26 -17.24
N ILE A 93 10.85 0.93 -16.69
CA ILE A 93 10.97 1.21 -15.26
C ILE A 93 9.58 1.39 -14.67
N TYR A 94 9.25 0.59 -13.65
CA TYR A 94 8.07 0.88 -12.85
C TYR A 94 8.50 1.59 -11.58
N HIS A 95 7.79 2.67 -11.27
CA HIS A 95 8.02 3.44 -10.07
C HIS A 95 6.78 3.42 -9.18
N LEU A 96 7.01 3.43 -7.87
CA LEU A 96 5.97 3.50 -6.88
C LEU A 96 5.38 4.92 -6.87
N VAL A 97 4.10 5.04 -7.16
CA VAL A 97 3.37 6.31 -7.11
C VAL A 97 2.46 6.32 -5.89
N GLY A 98 2.54 7.41 -5.13
CA GLY A 98 1.64 7.70 -4.03
C GLY A 98 0.66 8.82 -4.37
N ARG A 99 -0.61 8.63 -4.03
CA ARG A 99 -1.65 9.65 -4.13
C ARG A 99 -2.34 9.82 -2.78
N LYS A 100 -2.42 11.05 -2.30
CA LYS A 100 -3.11 11.41 -1.07
C LYS A 100 -4.59 11.56 -1.37
N CYS A 101 -5.40 10.77 -0.67
CA CYS A 101 -6.85 10.89 -0.73
C CYS A 101 -7.32 12.14 0.05
N SER A 102 -8.34 12.83 -0.46
CA SER A 102 -9.09 13.85 0.27
C SER A 102 -9.70 13.28 1.56
N MET A 103 -10.18 12.04 1.51
CA MET A 103 -10.84 11.36 2.61
C MET A 103 -9.81 10.85 3.63
N GLN A 104 -10.10 11.04 4.91
CA GLN A 104 -9.29 10.45 5.99
C GLN A 104 -9.38 8.92 5.97
N VAL A 105 -10.58 8.39 5.75
CA VAL A 105 -10.84 6.97 5.54
C VAL A 105 -11.52 6.80 4.20
N CYS A 106 -10.80 6.21 3.23
CA CYS A 106 -11.31 5.96 1.89
C CYS A 106 -11.78 4.51 1.75
N TYR A 107 -13.00 4.32 1.26
CA TYR A 107 -13.56 3.02 0.89
C TYR A 107 -13.78 2.87 -0.62
N HIS A 108 -13.33 3.85 -1.41
CA HIS A 108 -13.52 3.90 -2.84
C HIS A 108 -12.40 3.18 -3.59
N VAL A 109 -12.78 2.47 -4.66
CA VAL A 109 -11.83 1.91 -5.63
C VAL A 109 -11.32 3.08 -6.48
N VAL A 110 -10.03 3.40 -6.37
CA VAL A 110 -9.43 4.54 -7.08
C VAL A 110 -9.70 4.47 -8.57
N GLY A 111 -10.20 5.57 -9.12
CA GLY A 111 -10.66 5.67 -10.50
C GLY A 111 -11.85 6.60 -10.70
N ARG A 112 -12.56 7.01 -9.62
CA ARG A 112 -13.46 8.16 -9.67
C ARG A 112 -12.66 9.44 -9.43
N LYS A 113 -12.54 10.24 -10.49
CA LYS A 113 -11.44 11.16 -10.78
C LYS A 113 -11.47 12.50 -10.03
N MET A 114 -12.06 12.62 -8.84
CA MET A 114 -12.36 13.96 -8.30
C MET A 114 -11.67 14.41 -7.01
N GLU A 115 -10.92 13.58 -6.27
CA GLU A 115 -10.46 14.03 -4.95
C GLU A 115 -9.07 13.53 -4.49
N GLU A 116 -8.15 13.25 -5.42
CA GLU A 116 -6.78 12.85 -5.06
C GLU A 116 -5.75 13.92 -5.45
N THR A 117 -4.75 14.11 -4.60
CA THR A 117 -3.57 14.93 -4.92
C THR A 117 -2.32 14.05 -4.96
N ASN A 118 -1.35 14.39 -5.82
CA ASN A 118 -0.10 13.64 -5.89
C ASN A 118 0.66 13.79 -4.55
N LEU A 119 1.12 12.68 -3.98
CA LEU A 119 1.90 12.69 -2.73
C LEU A 119 3.22 13.45 -2.90
N CYS A 120 3.73 13.60 -4.14
CA CYS A 120 4.94 14.36 -4.48
C CYS A 120 4.94 15.76 -3.86
N PHE A 121 3.78 16.43 -3.83
CA PHE A 121 3.63 17.75 -3.23
C PHE A 121 3.86 17.74 -1.72
N SER A 122 3.40 16.69 -1.03
CA SER A 122 3.59 16.56 0.42
C SER A 122 5.03 16.16 0.78
N ILE A 123 5.65 15.27 0.00
CA ILE A 123 7.05 14.87 0.23
C ILE A 123 8.05 15.95 -0.20
N ALA A 124 7.65 16.95 -0.99
CA ALA A 124 8.50 18.09 -1.31
C ALA A 124 8.95 18.83 -0.03
N LEU A 125 8.10 18.89 1.01
CA LEU A 125 8.48 19.43 2.33
C LEU A 125 9.67 18.66 2.92
N LEU A 126 9.67 17.34 2.82
CA LEU A 126 10.75 16.48 3.33
C LEU A 126 12.06 16.66 2.55
N ALA A 127 12.00 17.17 1.32
CA ALA A 127 13.16 17.44 0.48
C ALA A 127 13.78 18.83 0.72
N THR A 128 13.15 19.70 1.53
CA THR A 128 13.63 21.06 1.76
C THR A 128 14.95 21.11 2.52
N CYS A 129 15.08 20.34 3.62
CA CYS A 129 16.31 20.26 4.39
C CYS A 129 16.38 18.97 5.23
N ARG A 130 17.60 18.66 5.71
CA ARG A 130 17.85 17.48 6.56
C ARG A 130 17.11 17.54 7.89
N GLN A 131 16.96 18.73 8.48
CA GLN A 131 16.28 18.90 9.76
C GLN A 131 14.79 18.54 9.65
N ILE A 132 14.06 19.14 8.70
CA ILE A 132 12.66 18.80 8.41
C ILE A 132 12.52 17.32 8.07
N TYR A 133 13.42 16.77 7.24
CA TYR A 133 13.42 15.33 6.94
C TYR A 133 13.50 14.50 8.22
N THR A 134 14.47 14.74 9.10
CA THR A 134 14.65 13.97 10.34
C THR A 134 13.49 14.09 11.31
N GLU A 135 12.92 15.29 11.44
CA GLU A 135 11.82 15.55 12.37
C GLU A 135 10.49 14.95 11.88
N ALA A 136 10.26 14.95 10.57
CA ALA A 136 8.93 14.71 9.99
C ALA A 136 8.76 13.38 9.25
N ILE A 137 9.84 12.75 8.77
CA ILE A 137 9.74 11.57 7.89
C ILE A 137 8.96 10.41 8.52
N ASN A 138 9.02 10.25 9.84
CA ASN A 138 8.30 9.19 10.53
C ASN A 138 6.79 9.38 10.44
N ILE A 139 6.30 10.62 10.51
CA ILE A 139 4.87 10.98 10.43
C ILE A 139 4.28 10.45 9.12
N LEU A 140 5.00 10.58 8.00
CA LEU A 140 4.56 10.08 6.69
C LEU A 140 4.19 8.59 6.75
N TYR A 141 4.96 7.76 7.44
CA TYR A 141 4.73 6.31 7.48
C TYR A 141 3.85 5.87 8.64
N THR A 142 3.90 6.55 9.79
CA THR A 142 3.20 6.11 11.00
C THR A 142 1.81 6.70 11.15
N ALA A 143 1.55 7.90 10.61
CA ALA A 143 0.30 8.63 10.80
C ALA A 143 -0.69 8.47 9.63
N ASN A 144 -0.40 7.61 8.66
CA ASN A 144 -1.25 7.40 7.48
C ASN A 144 -1.70 5.95 7.34
N ALA A 145 -2.80 5.76 6.63
CA ALA A 145 -3.21 4.46 6.10
C ALA A 145 -2.71 4.29 4.66
N PHE A 146 -2.07 3.17 4.35
CA PHE A 146 -1.57 2.90 3.01
C PHE A 146 -2.48 1.90 2.30
N SER A 147 -3.05 2.31 1.17
CA SER A 147 -3.99 1.51 0.40
C SER A 147 -3.35 1.00 -0.88
N PHE A 148 -3.32 -0.31 -1.05
CA PHE A 148 -2.84 -1.00 -2.25
C PHE A 148 -4.03 -1.55 -3.03
N LEU A 149 -4.14 -1.23 -4.31
CA LEU A 149 -5.28 -1.59 -5.14
C LEU A 149 -4.82 -2.45 -6.32
N GLY A 150 -5.25 -3.71 -6.34
CA GLY A 150 -4.86 -4.68 -7.37
C GLY A 150 -5.31 -4.33 -8.79
N LYS A 151 -6.28 -3.43 -8.96
CA LYS A 151 -6.84 -3.11 -10.29
C LYS A 151 -5.85 -2.54 -11.28
N GLN A 152 -4.96 -1.66 -10.80
CA GLN A 152 -4.09 -0.86 -11.66
C GLN A 152 -2.78 -1.58 -11.97
N ASP A 153 -2.30 -2.42 -11.06
CA ASP A 153 -0.98 -3.06 -11.16
C ASP A 153 -0.98 -4.55 -10.79
N CYS A 154 -2.15 -5.16 -10.67
CA CYS A 154 -2.29 -6.59 -10.36
C CYS A 154 -1.61 -7.03 -9.06
N GLY A 155 -1.62 -6.14 -8.07
CA GLY A 155 -1.08 -6.38 -6.73
C GLY A 155 0.45 -6.31 -6.67
N MET A 156 1.10 -5.85 -7.75
CA MET A 156 2.55 -5.74 -7.82
C MET A 156 3.11 -4.71 -6.83
N ALA A 157 2.43 -3.58 -6.58
CA ALA A 157 2.93 -2.57 -5.62
C ALA A 157 3.17 -3.16 -4.22
N LEU A 158 2.22 -3.96 -3.72
CA LEU A 158 2.36 -4.58 -2.40
C LEU A 158 3.34 -5.76 -2.45
N ALA A 159 3.30 -6.56 -3.52
CA ALA A 159 4.18 -7.71 -3.73
C ALA A 159 5.67 -7.33 -3.70
N PHE A 160 6.02 -6.17 -4.24
CA PHE A 160 7.39 -5.67 -4.37
C PHE A 160 7.69 -4.46 -3.47
N LEU A 161 6.84 -4.15 -2.48
CA LEU A 161 7.02 -2.96 -1.65
C LEU A 161 8.39 -2.92 -0.95
N ASP A 162 8.93 -4.09 -0.60
CA ASP A 162 10.25 -4.29 0.00
C ASP A 162 11.43 -3.98 -0.94
N HIS A 163 11.19 -3.88 -2.24
CA HIS A 163 12.18 -3.42 -3.22
C HIS A 163 12.24 -1.90 -3.30
N TYR A 164 11.14 -1.22 -2.96
CA TYR A 164 11.03 0.24 -3.04
C TYR A 164 11.32 0.94 -1.70
N LEU A 165 10.95 0.30 -0.58
CA LEU A 165 11.10 0.84 0.77
C LEU A 165 12.16 0.07 1.55
N SER A 166 12.95 0.79 2.36
CA SER A 166 13.91 0.13 3.25
C SER A 166 13.19 -0.62 4.37
N PRO A 167 13.81 -1.64 4.99
CA PRO A 167 13.21 -2.38 6.11
C PRO A 167 12.73 -1.46 7.24
N GLN A 168 13.50 -0.41 7.55
CA GLN A 168 13.12 0.56 8.59
C GLN A 168 11.82 1.30 8.25
N ARG A 169 11.59 1.62 6.97
CA ARG A 169 10.35 2.29 6.53
C ARG A 169 9.18 1.33 6.46
N LEU A 170 9.41 0.09 6.01
CA LEU A 170 8.41 -0.97 6.03
C LEU A 170 7.88 -1.23 7.44
N ASP A 171 8.79 -1.26 8.42
CA ASP A 171 8.44 -1.47 9.83
C ASP A 171 7.72 -0.27 10.46
N GLN A 172 7.64 0.87 9.80
CA GLN A 172 6.88 2.03 10.26
C GLN A 172 5.42 2.05 9.79
N LEU A 173 5.06 1.27 8.76
CA LEU A 173 3.66 1.20 8.30
C LEU A 173 2.77 0.59 9.39
N ARG A 174 1.73 1.32 9.80
CA ARG A 174 0.82 0.91 10.89
C ARG A 174 -0.52 0.39 10.38
N VAL A 175 -1.06 1.01 9.33
CA VAL A 175 -2.39 0.70 8.78
C VAL A 175 -2.24 0.42 7.30
N VAL A 176 -2.61 -0.80 6.89
CA VAL A 176 -2.59 -1.21 5.49
C VAL A 176 -3.98 -1.67 5.06
N ASN A 177 -4.44 -1.12 3.94
CA ASN A 177 -5.63 -1.55 3.23
C ASN A 177 -5.18 -2.26 1.94
N MET A 178 -5.59 -3.50 1.76
CA MET A 178 -5.32 -4.29 0.57
C MET A 178 -6.64 -4.59 -0.13
N HIS A 179 -6.83 -4.05 -1.32
CA HIS A 179 -7.99 -4.36 -2.15
C HIS A 179 -7.55 -5.16 -3.35
N TRP A 180 -8.12 -6.34 -3.52
CA TRP A 180 -7.85 -7.19 -4.66
C TRP A 180 -9.14 -7.39 -5.43
N ASP A 181 -9.24 -6.79 -6.61
CA ASP A 181 -10.39 -6.98 -7.49
C ASP A 181 -10.13 -8.09 -8.52
N ARG A 182 -11.22 -8.68 -9.02
CA ARG A 182 -11.18 -9.73 -10.05
C ARG A 182 -10.27 -10.92 -9.72
N ILE A 183 -10.17 -11.29 -8.44
CA ILE A 183 -9.89 -12.70 -8.15
C ILE A 183 -11.05 -13.49 -8.77
N THR A 184 -10.83 -14.72 -9.18
CA THR A 184 -11.90 -15.69 -9.53
C THR A 184 -12.48 -15.73 -10.93
N TYR A 185 -11.62 -15.61 -11.94
CA TYR A 185 -11.72 -16.65 -12.99
C TYR A 185 -10.37 -17.26 -13.33
N PRO A 186 -9.27 -16.49 -13.47
CA PRO A 186 -7.98 -17.05 -13.87
C PRO A 186 -7.20 -17.71 -12.74
N LEU A 187 -7.21 -17.17 -11.51
CA LEU A 187 -6.52 -17.79 -10.35
C LEU A 187 -7.17 -19.10 -9.88
N VAL A 188 -8.43 -19.27 -10.27
CA VAL A 188 -9.39 -20.18 -9.65
C VAL A 188 -9.80 -21.31 -10.58
N ARG A 189 -10.03 -21.04 -11.89
CA ARG A 189 -10.34 -22.13 -12.85
C ARG A 189 -9.09 -22.86 -13.32
N ASN A 190 -7.96 -22.15 -13.43
CA ASN A 190 -6.70 -22.69 -13.91
C ASN A 190 -5.55 -22.15 -13.03
N HIS A 191 -5.18 -22.85 -11.96
CA HIS A 191 -3.97 -22.57 -11.17
C HIS A 191 -2.68 -22.38 -12.02
N THR A 192 -2.73 -22.74 -13.30
CA THR A 192 -1.67 -22.69 -14.31
C THR A 192 -1.74 -21.50 -15.28
N ARG A 193 -2.85 -20.75 -15.41
CA ARG A 193 -3.00 -19.77 -16.51
C ARG A 193 -2.31 -18.42 -16.26
N ASN A 194 -2.11 -18.02 -15.00
CA ASN A 194 -1.39 -16.79 -14.68
C ASN A 194 -0.52 -16.94 -13.42
N PRO A 195 0.68 -17.55 -13.55
CA PRO A 195 1.59 -17.78 -12.43
C PRO A 195 2.07 -16.48 -11.77
N VAL A 196 2.06 -15.35 -12.50
CA VAL A 196 2.47 -14.04 -11.99
C VAL A 196 1.51 -13.55 -10.91
N MET A 197 0.20 -13.64 -11.15
CA MET A 197 -0.82 -13.23 -10.18
C MET A 197 -0.71 -14.00 -8.86
N ARG A 198 -0.51 -15.33 -8.94
CA ARG A 198 -0.34 -16.17 -7.76
C ARG A 198 0.93 -15.80 -7.00
N ARG A 199 2.04 -15.60 -7.72
CA ARG A 199 3.30 -15.15 -7.11
C ARG A 199 3.12 -13.80 -6.41
N ASN A 200 2.42 -12.84 -7.02
CA ASN A 200 2.17 -11.53 -6.43
C ASN A 200 1.29 -11.61 -5.19
N TRP A 201 0.27 -12.47 -5.21
CA TRP A 201 -0.55 -12.77 -4.03
C TRP A 201 0.31 -13.29 -2.87
N ASP A 202 1.06 -14.37 -3.11
CA ASP A 202 1.92 -14.97 -2.09
C ASP A 202 3.00 -14.00 -1.59
N SER A 203 3.59 -13.20 -2.51
CA SER A 203 4.59 -12.19 -2.16
C SER A 203 3.99 -11.06 -1.33
N SER A 204 2.77 -10.61 -1.64
CA SER A 204 2.07 -9.59 -0.86
C SER A 204 1.89 -10.02 0.60
N TRP A 205 1.43 -11.26 0.82
CA TRP A 205 1.28 -11.80 2.18
C TRP A 205 2.63 -11.95 2.90
N LYS A 206 3.69 -12.39 2.21
CA LYS A 206 5.05 -12.43 2.78
C LYS A 206 5.57 -11.04 3.14
N THR A 207 5.27 -10.02 2.32
CA THR A 207 5.62 -8.63 2.61
C THR A 207 4.88 -8.10 3.83
N LEU A 208 3.56 -8.31 3.91
CA LEU A 208 2.76 -7.97 5.09
C LEU A 208 3.27 -8.67 6.37
N ALA A 209 3.62 -9.96 6.27
CA ALA A 209 4.12 -10.74 7.39
C ALA A 209 5.48 -10.25 7.92
N ARG A 210 6.28 -9.55 7.10
CA ARG A 210 7.57 -8.98 7.51
C ARG A 210 7.44 -7.65 8.23
N MET A 211 6.37 -6.89 7.99
CA MET A 211 6.16 -5.58 8.62
C MET A 211 6.01 -5.76 10.14
N LYS A 212 6.99 -5.29 10.92
CA LYS A 212 6.97 -5.42 12.39
C LYS A 212 6.03 -4.43 13.05
N GLY A 213 5.83 -3.28 12.43
CA GLY A 213 4.99 -2.22 12.96
C GLY A 213 3.52 -2.27 12.58
N LEU A 214 3.10 -3.24 11.75
CA LEU A 214 1.73 -3.32 11.25
C LEU A 214 0.75 -3.61 12.38
N GLN A 215 -0.20 -2.70 12.60
CA GLN A 215 -1.18 -2.75 13.69
C GLN A 215 -2.59 -3.07 13.20
N LYS A 216 -2.97 -2.53 12.03
CA LYS A 216 -4.29 -2.72 11.43
C LYS A 216 -4.15 -3.15 9.98
N LEU A 217 -4.78 -4.25 9.63
CA LEU A 217 -4.82 -4.80 8.28
C LEU A 217 -6.27 -5.02 7.86
N PHE A 218 -6.67 -4.36 6.79
CA PHE A 218 -7.97 -4.53 6.17
C PHE A 218 -7.76 -5.09 4.77
N VAL A 219 -8.31 -6.27 4.51
CA VAL A 219 -8.21 -6.94 3.22
C VAL A 219 -9.60 -7.06 2.65
N ARG A 220 -9.78 -6.62 1.42
CA ARG A 220 -11.01 -6.81 0.65
C ARG A 220 -10.68 -7.56 -0.61
N VAL A 221 -11.35 -8.68 -0.81
CA VAL A 221 -11.25 -9.49 -2.01
C VAL A 221 -12.57 -9.35 -2.75
N ASP A 222 -12.56 -8.85 -3.99
CA ASP A 222 -13.72 -8.91 -4.88
C ASP A 222 -13.52 -10.03 -5.91
N MET A 223 -14.62 -10.68 -6.27
CA MET A 223 -14.63 -11.88 -7.08
C MET A 223 -15.53 -11.73 -8.30
N GLU A 224 -15.05 -12.16 -9.47
CA GLU A 224 -15.87 -12.25 -10.68
C GLU A 224 -16.61 -13.59 -10.66
N ILE A 225 -17.86 -13.60 -10.20
CA ILE A 225 -18.63 -14.83 -9.98
C ILE A 225 -19.33 -15.23 -11.29
N LYS A 226 -19.14 -16.49 -11.72
CA LYS A 226 -20.04 -17.14 -12.68
C LYS A 226 -21.02 -18.04 -11.90
N PRO A 227 -22.35 -17.93 -12.14
CA PRO A 227 -23.37 -18.52 -11.26
C PRO A 227 -23.28 -20.04 -11.08
N ASP A 228 -22.89 -20.79 -12.10
CA ASP A 228 -23.29 -22.21 -12.18
C ASP A 228 -22.34 -23.21 -11.50
N SER A 229 -21.14 -22.82 -11.04
CA SER A 229 -20.15 -23.78 -10.48
C SER A 229 -19.50 -23.35 -9.16
N PHE A 230 -20.00 -22.30 -8.52
CA PHE A 230 -19.29 -21.61 -7.45
C PHE A 230 -19.37 -22.34 -6.08
N TYR A 231 -20.53 -22.91 -5.76
CA TYR A 231 -20.82 -23.38 -4.41
C TYR A 231 -20.07 -24.66 -4.02
N GLN A 232 -19.86 -25.59 -4.96
CA GLN A 232 -19.22 -26.88 -4.65
C GLN A 232 -17.69 -26.79 -4.48
N GLN A 233 -17.08 -25.71 -4.98
CA GLN A 233 -15.62 -25.57 -5.02
C GLN A 233 -15.10 -24.58 -3.97
N TRP A 234 -15.96 -23.77 -3.36
CA TRP A 234 -15.58 -22.73 -2.41
C TRP A 234 -14.85 -23.25 -1.16
N ASP A 235 -15.34 -24.33 -0.55
CA ASP A 235 -14.87 -24.81 0.77
C ASP A 235 -13.44 -25.37 0.76
N GLU A 236 -13.05 -26.08 -0.30
CA GLU A 236 -11.67 -26.58 -0.43
C GLU A 236 -10.69 -25.44 -0.81
N TRP A 237 -11.19 -24.38 -1.43
CA TRP A 237 -10.39 -23.31 -2.02
C TRP A 237 -10.09 -22.20 -1.04
N ASP A 238 -11.03 -21.92 -0.13
CA ASP A 238 -10.82 -21.04 1.03
C ASP A 238 -9.58 -21.48 1.81
N ARG A 239 -9.38 -22.80 2.00
CA ARG A 239 -8.20 -23.29 2.72
C ARG A 239 -6.91 -22.95 1.99
N LYS A 240 -6.75 -23.38 0.74
CA LYS A 240 -5.48 -23.22 -0.02
C LYS A 240 -5.14 -21.77 -0.32
N LEU A 241 -6.11 -20.93 -0.69
CA LEU A 241 -5.87 -19.54 -1.04
C LEU A 241 -5.49 -18.70 0.18
N PHE A 242 -6.12 -18.97 1.32
CA PHE A 242 -5.91 -18.22 2.55
C PHE A 242 -4.89 -18.87 3.50
N GLU A 243 -4.22 -19.96 3.13
CA GLU A 243 -3.11 -20.51 3.92
C GLU A 243 -2.02 -19.45 4.18
N CYS A 244 -1.66 -18.65 3.18
CA CYS A 244 -0.64 -17.60 3.32
C CYS A 244 -1.07 -16.43 4.22
N VAL A 245 -2.36 -16.25 4.47
CA VAL A 245 -2.88 -15.26 5.44
C VAL A 245 -2.35 -15.54 6.84
N LYS A 246 -2.22 -16.83 7.19
CA LYS A 246 -1.75 -17.27 8.51
C LYS A 246 -0.33 -16.79 8.82
N LEU A 247 0.45 -16.39 7.82
CA LEU A 247 1.79 -15.81 8.00
C LEU A 247 1.73 -14.43 8.68
N VAL A 248 0.61 -13.71 8.56
CA VAL A 248 0.45 -12.37 9.13
C VAL A 248 -0.18 -12.49 10.52
N VAL A 249 0.64 -12.34 11.56
CA VAL A 249 0.22 -12.58 12.96
C VAL A 249 0.29 -11.35 13.87
N ARG A 250 0.87 -10.25 13.38
CA ARG A 250 1.14 -9.04 14.19
C ARG A 250 -0.04 -8.07 14.35
N PRO A 251 -0.89 -7.84 13.33
CA PRO A 251 -1.93 -6.82 13.44
C PRO A 251 -2.89 -7.10 14.60
N THR A 252 -3.11 -6.09 15.45
CA THR A 252 -4.15 -6.10 16.49
C THR A 252 -5.55 -6.12 15.91
N VAL A 253 -5.73 -5.50 14.73
CA VAL A 253 -6.96 -5.53 13.96
C VAL A 253 -6.66 -6.18 12.62
N PHE A 254 -7.31 -7.30 12.32
CA PHE A 254 -7.14 -8.01 11.06
C PHE A 254 -8.51 -8.41 10.52
N VAL A 255 -8.97 -7.69 9.50
CA VAL A 255 -10.27 -7.89 8.87
C VAL A 255 -10.08 -8.35 7.44
N ILE A 256 -10.76 -9.44 7.07
CA ILE A 256 -10.83 -9.92 5.69
C ILE A 256 -12.29 -9.89 5.27
N THR A 257 -12.57 -9.16 4.20
CA THR A 257 -13.91 -9.00 3.63
C THR A 257 -13.97 -9.75 2.31
N LEU A 258 -14.89 -10.72 2.24
CA LEU A 258 -15.18 -11.54 1.08
C LEU A 258 -16.59 -11.21 0.57
N PRO A 259 -16.88 -11.32 -0.74
CA PRO A 259 -18.23 -11.19 -1.24
C PRO A 259 -19.07 -12.34 -0.70
N ASP A 260 -20.30 -12.00 -0.34
CA ASP A 260 -21.28 -13.00 0.04
C ASP A 260 -21.84 -13.67 -1.22
N PRO A 261 -21.70 -14.99 -1.36
CA PRO A 261 -22.17 -15.72 -2.54
C PRO A 261 -23.68 -15.64 -2.74
N ARG A 262 -24.46 -15.39 -1.69
CA ARG A 262 -25.93 -15.30 -1.75
C ARG A 262 -26.46 -14.08 -2.49
N CYS A 263 -25.56 -13.18 -2.89
CA CYS A 263 -25.91 -11.89 -3.50
C CYS A 263 -25.77 -11.92 -5.03
N PHE A 264 -25.58 -13.10 -5.63
CA PHE A 264 -25.37 -13.35 -7.06
C PHE A 264 -26.29 -14.46 -7.57
#